data_AF-A0A9E9KTG7-F1
#
_entry.id   AF-A0A9E9KTG7-F1
#
_cell.length_a   1.000
_cell.length_b   1.000
_cell.length_c   1.000
_cell.angle_alpha   90.00
_cell.angle_beta   90.00
_cell.angle_gamma   90.00
#
_symmetry.space_group_name_H-M   'P 1'
#
loop_
_entity.id
_entity.type
_entity.pdbx_description
1 polymer ?
#
loop_
_entity_poly.entity_id
_entity_poly.type
_entity_poly.pdbx_seq_one_letter_code
_entity_poly.pdbx_strand_id
1 'polypeptide(L)'
;MSNKKSIKNAVIFGVPLAILIGTASYIAYNVHEQGKALNDVAFMVDKNQSIVTSREQLNEQFQNYIAAGGLKVESASTPTNGASLGRAKNTYDYVPSPSEERIYGNPDAQFYIIEYSDYECPYCKEHFPQMMDLVDSSSGNIAMVFKHVPVHGQASQVEALAAECAAEQSGNPGFYKLSRAIFESSQSDGRGLSTPLDILAERNGFDAKRLIECVNQARPAKKIGADIKEAQGLNIQQTPTTIVVHGDQSAMVQGMVNGTGLMQMMAQLAGGGTAGQDRSN
;
A
#
# COMPACT_ATOMS: atom_id res chain seq x y z
N MET A 1 80.92 55.71 -40.39
CA MET A 1 81.44 55.51 -39.02
C MET A 1 80.29 55.14 -38.11
N SER A 2 80.52 54.12 -37.29
CA SER A 2 79.68 53.53 -36.25
C SER A 2 79.02 54.57 -35.32
N ASN A 3 77.78 54.37 -34.83
CA ASN A 3 77.58 53.78 -33.50
C ASN A 3 76.11 53.45 -33.15
N LYS A 4 75.99 52.49 -32.24
CA LYS A 4 74.87 51.67 -31.78
C LYS A 4 74.17 52.29 -30.54
N LYS A 5 72.85 52.06 -30.36
CA LYS A 5 72.09 51.89 -29.07
C LYS A 5 70.58 51.87 -29.38
N SER A 6 69.84 50.76 -29.32
CA SER A 6 69.37 49.92 -28.19
C SER A 6 68.26 50.53 -27.31
N ILE A 7 67.00 50.20 -27.69
CA ILE A 7 65.78 49.81 -26.93
C ILE A 7 65.55 50.36 -25.51
N LYS A 8 64.34 50.92 -25.25
CA LYS A 8 63.47 50.61 -24.09
C LYS A 8 62.03 51.18 -24.20
N ASN A 9 61.06 50.25 -24.27
CA ASN A 9 59.68 50.18 -23.77
C ASN A 9 58.88 51.44 -23.37
N ALA A 10 57.64 51.55 -23.90
CA ALA A 10 56.39 51.46 -23.12
C ALA A 10 55.17 51.65 -24.06
N VAL A 11 54.44 50.57 -24.35
CA VAL A 11 53.10 50.65 -24.99
C VAL A 11 52.09 50.24 -23.92
N ILE A 12 51.36 51.22 -23.40
CA ILE A 12 50.21 51.03 -22.51
C ILE A 12 49.01 50.71 -23.40
N PHE A 13 48.61 49.43 -23.45
CA PHE A 13 47.34 49.04 -24.07
C PHE A 13 46.19 49.38 -23.11
N GLY A 14 45.50 50.48 -23.38
CA GLY A 14 44.17 50.75 -22.80
C GLY A 14 43.15 49.82 -23.43
N VAL A 15 42.66 48.84 -22.66
CA VAL A 15 41.49 48.03 -23.04
C VAL A 15 40.22 48.86 -22.75
N PRO A 16 39.22 48.90 -23.64
CA PRO A 16 38.03 49.71 -23.44
C PRO A 16 37.16 49.14 -22.30
N LEU A 17 36.82 50.00 -21.33
CA LEU A 17 36.00 49.73 -20.15
C LEU A 17 34.59 49.16 -20.44
N ALA A 18 34.13 49.19 -21.71
CA ALA A 18 32.80 48.73 -22.12
C ALA A 18 32.66 47.19 -22.19
N ILE A 19 33.75 46.42 -22.33
CA ILE A 19 33.66 44.95 -22.42
C ILE A 19 33.51 44.30 -21.03
N LEU A 20 33.95 44.97 -19.96
CA LEU A 20 33.86 44.48 -18.59
C LEU A 20 32.43 44.53 -18.02
N ILE A 21 31.59 45.47 -18.47
CA ILE A 21 30.21 45.64 -17.97
C ILE A 21 29.26 44.62 -18.60
N GLY A 22 29.45 44.30 -19.88
CA GLY A 22 28.65 43.31 -20.60
C GLY A 22 28.88 41.87 -20.12
N THR A 23 30.13 41.50 -19.83
CA THR A 23 30.45 40.17 -19.27
C THR A 23 29.99 40.04 -17.82
N ALA A 24 30.12 41.08 -17.00
CA ALA A 24 29.59 41.09 -15.64
C ALA A 24 28.06 40.92 -15.61
N SER A 25 27.34 41.57 -16.54
CA SER A 25 25.87 41.44 -16.65
C SER A 25 25.44 40.07 -17.16
N TYR A 26 26.18 39.49 -18.12
CA TYR A 26 25.92 38.15 -18.64
C TYR A 26 26.23 37.04 -17.62
N ILE A 27 27.32 37.19 -16.85
CA ILE A 27 27.65 36.29 -15.73
C ILE A 27 26.60 36.43 -14.63
N ALA A 28 26.18 37.64 -14.26
CA ALA A 28 25.13 37.84 -13.25
C ALA A 28 23.78 37.24 -13.69
N TYR A 29 23.41 37.36 -14.96
CA TYR A 29 22.19 36.74 -15.51
C TYR A 29 22.25 35.20 -15.46
N ASN A 30 23.38 34.60 -15.88
CA ASN A 30 23.54 33.15 -15.85
C ASN A 30 23.67 32.59 -14.42
N VAL A 31 24.29 33.33 -13.50
CA VAL A 31 24.35 32.96 -12.07
C VAL A 31 22.98 33.11 -11.41
N HIS A 32 22.15 34.09 -11.83
CA HIS A 32 20.78 34.24 -11.34
C HIS A 32 19.86 33.10 -11.80
N GLU A 33 19.94 32.69 -13.07
CA GLU A 33 19.18 31.55 -13.60
C GLU A 33 19.63 30.21 -12.97
N GLN A 34 20.94 29.98 -12.79
CA GLN A 34 21.42 28.81 -12.07
C GLN A 34 21.05 28.83 -10.58
N GLY A 35 20.99 30.02 -9.96
CA GLY A 35 20.51 30.19 -8.59
C GLY A 35 19.03 29.84 -8.40
N LYS A 36 18.17 30.14 -9.39
CA LYS A 36 16.78 29.67 -9.39
C LYS A 36 16.68 28.15 -9.50
N ALA A 37 17.41 27.55 -10.44
CA ALA A 37 17.42 26.09 -10.59
C ALA A 37 17.95 25.37 -9.33
N LEU A 38 18.96 25.93 -8.66
CA LEU A 38 19.47 25.40 -7.39
C LEU A 38 18.46 25.57 -6.23
N ASN A 39 17.72 26.68 -6.19
CA ASN A 39 16.66 26.88 -5.21
C ASN A 39 15.46 25.95 -5.46
N ASP A 40 15.12 25.68 -6.72
CA ASP A 40 14.08 24.73 -7.10
C ASP A 40 14.47 23.29 -6.72
N VAL A 41 15.73 22.90 -6.96
CA VAL A 41 16.27 21.61 -6.51
C VAL A 41 16.31 21.54 -4.99
N ALA A 42 16.73 22.61 -4.29
CA ALA A 42 16.72 22.65 -2.83
C ALA A 42 15.29 22.56 -2.27
N PHE A 43 14.30 23.18 -2.92
CA PHE A 43 12.89 23.08 -2.56
C PHE A 43 12.33 21.66 -2.81
N MET A 44 12.74 21.00 -3.89
CA MET A 44 12.39 19.60 -4.15
C MET A 44 13.05 18.65 -3.14
N VAL A 45 14.31 18.90 -2.75
CA VAL A 45 15.04 18.13 -1.75
C VAL A 45 14.45 18.34 -0.35
N ASP A 46 14.04 19.55 0.02
CA ASP A 46 13.38 19.87 1.29
C ASP A 46 11.99 19.21 1.41
N LYS A 47 11.18 19.26 0.33
CA LYS A 47 9.93 18.49 0.27
C LYS A 47 10.16 16.99 0.38
N ASN A 48 11.21 16.46 -0.27
CA ASN A 48 11.54 15.05 -0.16
C ASN A 48 12.13 14.68 1.22
N GLN A 49 12.79 15.61 1.91
CA GLN A 49 13.28 15.42 3.27
C GLN A 49 12.12 15.19 4.26
N SER A 50 11.00 15.90 4.11
CA SER A 50 9.79 15.63 4.90
C SER A 50 9.20 14.23 4.68
N ILE A 51 9.36 13.67 3.47
CA ILE A 51 8.99 12.28 3.13
C ILE A 51 10.00 11.29 3.73
N VAL A 52 11.31 11.61 3.72
CA VAL A 52 12.37 10.77 4.31
C VAL A 52 12.25 10.73 5.84
N THR A 53 11.99 11.86 6.51
CA THR A 53 11.77 11.91 7.96
C THR A 53 10.52 11.14 8.38
N SER A 54 9.46 11.21 7.57
CA SER A 54 8.24 10.42 7.80
C SER A 54 8.49 8.92 7.62
N ARG A 55 9.31 8.50 6.65
CA ARG A 55 9.69 7.09 6.48
C ARG A 55 10.48 6.54 7.65
N GLU A 56 11.44 7.30 8.18
CA GLU A 56 12.25 6.87 9.31
C GLU A 56 11.43 6.81 10.61
N GLN A 57 10.56 7.80 10.84
CA GLN A 57 9.63 7.82 11.99
C GLN A 57 8.56 6.74 11.90
N LEU A 58 8.00 6.49 10.71
CA LEU A 58 7.05 5.40 10.48
C LEU A 58 7.70 4.04 10.70
N ASN A 59 8.92 3.87 10.21
CA ASN A 59 9.68 2.66 10.45
C ASN A 59 9.96 2.49 11.95
N GLU A 60 10.35 3.54 12.67
CA GLU A 60 10.59 3.46 14.12
C GLU A 60 9.30 3.13 14.91
N GLN A 61 8.17 3.77 14.61
CA GLN A 61 6.88 3.46 15.25
C GLN A 61 6.42 2.03 14.95
N PHE A 62 6.63 1.57 13.72
CA PHE A 62 6.30 0.21 13.32
C PHE A 62 7.26 -0.83 13.95
N GLN A 63 8.56 -0.55 14.00
CA GLN A 63 9.54 -1.38 14.70
C GLN A 63 9.25 -1.45 16.20
N ASN A 64 8.79 -0.37 16.81
CA ASN A 64 8.36 -0.37 18.20
C ASN A 64 7.10 -1.21 18.42
N TYR A 65 6.18 -1.22 17.45
CA TYR A 65 5.01 -2.11 17.46
C TYR A 65 5.40 -3.60 17.31
N ILE A 66 6.37 -3.90 16.44
CA ILE A 66 6.96 -5.24 16.29
C ILE A 66 7.64 -5.68 17.60
N ALA A 67 8.51 -4.83 18.14
CA ALA A 67 9.31 -5.09 19.34
C ALA A 67 8.46 -5.24 20.62
N ALA A 68 7.27 -4.65 20.66
CA ALA A 68 6.27 -4.88 21.70
C ALA A 68 5.60 -6.28 21.63
N GLY A 69 6.09 -7.18 20.76
CA GLY A 69 5.62 -8.57 20.63
C GLY A 69 4.56 -8.79 19.56
N GLY A 70 4.33 -7.83 18.66
CA GLY A 70 3.33 -7.91 17.60
C GLY A 70 3.75 -8.68 16.35
N LEU A 71 5.04 -8.95 16.14
CA LEU A 71 5.53 -9.64 14.95
C LEU A 71 6.76 -10.51 15.31
N LYS A 72 6.62 -11.83 15.23
CA LYS A 72 7.77 -12.74 15.08
C LYS A 72 7.82 -13.14 13.61
N VAL A 73 8.71 -12.50 12.85
CA VAL A 73 8.97 -12.88 11.46
C VAL A 73 9.98 -14.02 11.47
N GLU A 74 9.50 -15.25 11.41
CA GLU A 74 10.33 -16.36 10.95
C GLU A 74 10.29 -16.36 9.42
N SER A 75 11.46 -16.31 8.79
CA SER A 75 11.63 -16.32 7.33
C SER A 75 10.98 -17.58 6.74
N ALA A 76 9.94 -17.40 5.92
CA ALA A 76 9.24 -18.49 5.26
C ALA A 76 10.18 -19.23 4.29
N SER A 77 10.32 -20.54 4.51
CA SER A 77 10.86 -21.47 3.51
C SER A 77 9.78 -21.81 2.47
N THR A 78 10.24 -22.08 1.25
CA THR A 78 9.44 -22.30 0.03
C THR A 78 8.33 -23.38 0.20
N PRO A 79 7.06 -23.13 -0.18
CA PRO A 79 6.03 -24.17 -0.17
C PRO A 79 6.00 -24.96 -1.48
N THR A 80 6.00 -26.29 -1.34
CA THR A 80 5.60 -27.27 -2.35
C THR A 80 4.09 -27.25 -2.59
N ASN A 81 3.70 -27.35 -3.86
CA ASN A 81 2.33 -27.41 -4.37
C ASN A 81 1.43 -28.42 -3.63
N GLY A 82 0.27 -27.96 -3.14
CA GLY A 82 -0.80 -28.84 -2.66
C GLY A 82 -1.81 -28.10 -1.79
N ALA A 83 -2.78 -27.42 -2.40
CA ALA A 83 -3.94 -26.88 -1.68
C ALA A 83 -4.78 -28.04 -1.13
N SER A 84 -4.64 -28.34 0.16
CA SER A 84 -5.50 -29.31 0.86
C SER A 84 -6.70 -28.58 1.44
N LEU A 85 -7.91 -28.88 0.96
CA LEU A 85 -9.15 -28.49 1.63
C LEU A 85 -9.32 -29.34 2.89
N GLY A 86 -8.70 -28.91 3.99
CA GLY A 86 -8.89 -29.50 5.30
C GLY A 86 -10.21 -29.02 5.90
N ARG A 87 -11.13 -29.94 6.22
CA ARG A 87 -12.32 -29.65 7.02
C ARG A 87 -11.90 -29.46 8.48
N ALA A 88 -11.33 -28.31 8.81
CA ALA A 88 -11.09 -27.94 10.20
C ALA A 88 -12.42 -27.54 10.86
N LYS A 89 -12.75 -28.11 12.03
CA LYS A 89 -13.70 -27.51 12.98
C LYS A 89 -13.08 -26.25 13.62
N ASN A 90 -12.55 -25.34 12.82
CA ASN A 90 -12.24 -24.00 13.29
C ASN A 90 -13.56 -23.24 13.18
N THR A 91 -14.31 -23.19 14.28
CA THR A 91 -15.41 -22.25 14.42
C THR A 91 -14.79 -20.86 14.43
N TYR A 92 -14.55 -20.30 13.25
CA TYR A 92 -14.35 -18.87 13.11
C TYR A 92 -15.72 -18.24 13.34
N ASP A 93 -16.05 -18.09 14.63
CA ASP A 93 -17.30 -17.51 15.12
C ASP A 93 -17.18 -15.99 15.04
N TYR A 94 -17.16 -15.50 13.80
CA TYR A 94 -16.94 -14.11 13.49
C TYR A 94 -17.91 -13.70 12.39
N VAL A 95 -18.84 -12.82 12.77
CA VAL A 95 -19.69 -12.09 11.84
C VAL A 95 -19.08 -10.70 11.68
N PRO A 96 -18.66 -10.30 10.46
CA PRO A 96 -18.11 -8.98 10.24
C PRO A 96 -19.03 -7.87 10.72
N SER A 97 -18.52 -6.96 11.55
CA SER A 97 -19.27 -5.79 12.00
C SER A 97 -19.08 -4.63 11.02
N PRO A 98 -20.16 -4.04 10.45
CA PRO A 98 -20.06 -2.89 9.55
C PRO A 98 -19.40 -1.65 10.17
N SER A 99 -19.37 -1.53 11.50
CA SER A 99 -18.73 -0.41 12.20
C SER A 99 -17.22 -0.57 12.39
N GLU A 100 -16.71 -1.80 12.24
CA GLU A 100 -15.30 -2.14 12.50
C GLU A 100 -14.56 -2.58 11.25
N GLU A 101 -15.30 -3.02 10.23
CA GLU A 101 -14.75 -3.61 9.01
C GLU A 101 -14.99 -2.77 7.76
N ARG A 102 -14.05 -2.91 6.83
CA ARG A 102 -14.18 -2.40 5.47
C ARG A 102 -14.98 -3.42 4.67
N ILE A 103 -16.31 -3.31 4.73
CA ILE A 103 -17.21 -4.16 3.94
C ILE A 103 -17.40 -3.56 2.55
N TYR A 104 -17.18 -4.38 1.52
CA TYR A 104 -17.57 -4.16 0.13
C TYR A 104 -18.79 -5.01 -0.23
N GLY A 105 -19.77 -4.42 -0.92
CA GLY A 105 -21.04 -5.08 -1.23
C GLY A 105 -22.11 -4.85 -0.16
N ASN A 106 -23.07 -5.77 -0.07
CA ASN A 106 -24.21 -5.68 0.83
C ASN A 106 -23.81 -6.08 2.27
N PRO A 107 -23.93 -5.20 3.29
CA PRO A 107 -23.64 -5.56 4.68
C PRO A 107 -24.64 -6.54 5.30
N ASP A 108 -25.69 -6.93 4.57
CA ASP A 108 -26.62 -8.00 4.96
C ASP A 108 -26.47 -9.23 4.04
N ALA A 109 -25.32 -9.39 3.38
CA ALA A 109 -25.05 -10.51 2.48
C ALA A 109 -25.13 -11.87 3.20
N GLN A 110 -25.56 -12.89 2.47
CA GLN A 110 -25.64 -14.27 2.95
C GLN A 110 -24.26 -14.90 3.19
N PHE A 111 -23.27 -14.48 2.41
CA PHE A 111 -21.89 -14.93 2.50
C PHE A 111 -20.93 -13.76 2.65
N TYR A 112 -19.93 -13.92 3.51
CA TYR A 112 -18.80 -13.01 3.60
C TYR A 112 -17.53 -13.71 3.14
N ILE A 113 -16.79 -13.03 2.26
CA ILE A 113 -15.41 -13.37 1.90
C ILE A 113 -14.51 -12.45 2.71
N ILE A 114 -13.77 -13.00 3.66
CA ILE A 114 -12.77 -12.26 4.43
C ILE A 114 -11.41 -12.60 3.85
N GLU A 115 -10.77 -11.61 3.25
CA GLU A 115 -9.47 -11.75 2.61
C GLU A 115 -8.39 -11.09 3.47
N TYR A 116 -7.47 -11.93 3.97
CA TYR A 116 -6.23 -11.49 4.58
C TYR A 116 -5.19 -11.30 3.48
N SER A 117 -4.75 -10.07 3.30
CA SER A 117 -4.11 -9.63 2.06
C SER A 117 -2.98 -8.63 2.31
N ASP A 118 -2.09 -8.52 1.34
CA ASP A 118 -0.94 -7.61 1.34
C ASP A 118 -0.86 -6.94 -0.04
N TYR A 119 -0.79 -5.62 -0.07
CA TYR A 119 -0.74 -4.84 -1.30
C TYR A 119 0.48 -5.12 -2.18
N GLU A 120 1.57 -5.60 -1.58
CA GLU A 120 2.79 -5.96 -2.31
C GLU A 120 2.91 -7.47 -2.59
N CYS A 121 1.92 -8.28 -2.21
CA CYS A 121 1.92 -9.70 -2.57
C CYS A 121 1.45 -9.88 -4.03
N PRO A 122 2.24 -10.54 -4.90
CA PRO A 122 1.88 -10.72 -6.30
C PRO A 122 0.58 -11.53 -6.48
N TYR A 123 0.35 -12.54 -5.63
CA TYR A 123 -0.89 -13.32 -5.66
C TYR A 123 -2.10 -12.54 -5.16
N CYS A 124 -1.93 -11.65 -4.17
CA CYS A 124 -3.01 -10.78 -3.71
C CYS A 124 -3.43 -9.80 -4.82
N LYS A 125 -2.45 -9.24 -5.54
CA LYS A 125 -2.69 -8.36 -6.69
C LYS A 125 -3.52 -9.03 -7.78
N GLU A 126 -3.31 -10.32 -8.04
CA GLU A 126 -4.12 -11.10 -8.99
C GLU A 126 -5.49 -11.50 -8.43
N HIS A 127 -5.59 -11.77 -7.13
CA HIS A 127 -6.80 -12.30 -6.49
C HIS A 127 -7.85 -11.23 -6.18
N PHE A 128 -7.42 -10.06 -5.69
CA PHE A 128 -8.29 -8.96 -5.28
C PHE A 128 -9.35 -8.56 -6.32
N PRO A 129 -9.03 -8.32 -7.61
CA PRO A 129 -10.05 -7.98 -8.60
C PRO A 129 -11.07 -9.10 -8.82
N GLN A 130 -10.66 -10.37 -8.75
CA GLN A 130 -11.56 -11.52 -8.89
C GLN A 130 -12.57 -11.58 -7.73
N MET A 131 -12.15 -11.21 -6.51
CA MET A 131 -13.05 -11.14 -5.36
C MET A 131 -14.08 -10.01 -5.51
N MET A 132 -13.63 -8.84 -5.97
CA MET A 132 -14.54 -7.73 -6.22
C MET A 132 -15.58 -8.08 -7.30
N ASP A 133 -15.15 -8.69 -8.40
CA ASP A 133 -16.05 -9.10 -9.49
C ASP A 133 -17.07 -10.15 -9.02
N LEU A 134 -16.66 -11.07 -8.14
CA LEU A 134 -17.57 -12.05 -7.52
C LEU A 134 -18.62 -11.37 -6.63
N VAL A 135 -18.22 -10.38 -5.82
CA VAL A 135 -19.17 -9.58 -5.01
C VAL A 135 -20.14 -8.83 -5.91
N ASP A 136 -19.64 -8.13 -6.94
CA ASP A 136 -20.45 -7.29 -7.83
C ASP A 136 -21.46 -8.11 -8.64
N SER A 137 -21.09 -9.32 -9.06
CA SER A 137 -21.97 -10.24 -9.80
C SER A 137 -22.93 -11.05 -8.91
N SER A 138 -22.77 -11.00 -7.59
CA SER A 138 -23.52 -11.83 -6.64
C SER A 138 -24.99 -11.43 -6.44
N SER A 139 -25.43 -10.30 -7.02
CA SER A 139 -26.75 -9.70 -6.74
C SER A 139 -26.98 -9.44 -5.24
N GLY A 140 -25.92 -9.07 -4.51
CA GLY A 140 -25.98 -8.73 -3.08
C GLY A 140 -25.93 -9.92 -2.12
N ASN A 141 -25.70 -11.14 -2.63
CA ASN A 141 -25.60 -12.35 -1.80
C ASN A 141 -24.21 -12.53 -1.17
N ILE A 142 -23.18 -11.87 -1.72
CA ILE A 142 -21.80 -11.96 -1.26
C ILE A 142 -21.33 -10.55 -0.88
N ALA A 143 -20.62 -10.45 0.24
CA ALA A 143 -19.85 -9.28 0.63
C ALA A 143 -18.39 -9.67 0.85
N MET A 144 -17.49 -8.69 0.73
CA MET A 144 -16.07 -8.87 1.00
C MET A 144 -15.63 -7.99 2.16
N VAL A 145 -14.70 -8.49 2.96
CA VAL A 145 -13.95 -7.76 3.98
C VAL A 145 -12.47 -7.93 3.69
N PHE A 146 -11.74 -6.82 3.67
CA PHE A 146 -10.28 -6.82 3.53
C PHE A 146 -9.62 -6.71 4.91
N LYS A 147 -8.64 -7.57 5.19
CA LYS A 147 -7.83 -7.58 6.42
C LYS A 147 -6.36 -7.43 6.06
N HIS A 148 -5.68 -6.48 6.72
CA HIS A 148 -4.29 -6.16 6.39
C HIS A 148 -3.30 -7.16 7.02
N VAL A 149 -2.45 -7.77 6.19
CA VAL A 149 -1.30 -8.59 6.61
C VAL A 149 -0.03 -8.15 5.85
N PRO A 150 0.49 -6.92 6.12
CA PRO A 150 1.58 -6.32 5.35
C PRO A 150 2.94 -6.96 5.72
N VAL A 151 3.30 -8.03 5.03
CA VAL A 151 4.50 -8.86 5.30
C VAL A 151 5.62 -8.65 4.28
N HIS A 152 5.38 -7.97 3.15
CA HIS A 152 6.41 -7.67 2.14
C HIS A 152 7.18 -6.36 2.42
N GLY A 153 7.30 -5.98 3.69
CA GLY A 153 8.16 -4.89 4.14
C GLY A 153 7.49 -3.52 4.21
N GLN A 154 8.30 -2.46 4.14
CA GLN A 154 7.84 -1.09 4.41
C GLN A 154 6.80 -0.59 3.41
N ALA A 155 6.90 -0.98 2.14
CA ALA A 155 5.95 -0.60 1.10
C ALA A 155 4.53 -1.09 1.45
N SER A 156 4.38 -2.38 1.78
CA SER A 156 3.11 -2.97 2.23
C SER A 156 2.46 -2.21 3.37
N GLN A 157 3.25 -1.77 4.35
CA GLN A 157 2.74 -1.07 5.52
C GLN A 157 2.24 0.33 5.16
N VAL A 158 3.00 1.07 4.35
CA VAL A 158 2.60 2.41 3.87
C VAL A 158 1.32 2.32 3.05
N GLU A 159 1.19 1.29 2.22
CA GLU A 159 0.02 1.05 1.37
C GLU A 159 -1.20 0.64 2.19
N ALA A 160 -1.03 -0.21 3.22
CA ALA A 160 -2.08 -0.53 4.17
C ALA A 160 -2.60 0.72 4.92
N LEU A 161 -1.69 1.58 5.40
CA LEU A 161 -2.03 2.86 6.00
C LEU A 161 -2.79 3.74 4.99
N ALA A 162 -2.33 3.82 3.75
CA ALA A 162 -2.93 4.65 2.72
C ALA A 162 -4.39 4.26 2.42
N ALA A 163 -4.67 2.96 2.30
CA ALA A 163 -6.03 2.46 2.06
C ALA A 163 -6.99 2.84 3.21
N GLU A 164 -6.55 2.67 4.46
CA GLU A 164 -7.34 3.09 5.63
C GLU A 164 -7.51 4.61 5.71
N CYS A 165 -6.48 5.37 5.35
CA CYS A 165 -6.54 6.83 5.29
C CYS A 165 -7.50 7.34 4.20
N ALA A 166 -7.62 6.64 3.07
CA ALA A 166 -8.67 6.91 2.09
C ALA A 166 -10.06 6.65 2.65
N ALA A 167 -10.20 5.65 3.51
CA ALA A 167 -11.44 5.34 4.17
C ALA A 167 -11.87 6.41 5.19
N GLU A 168 -10.94 7.12 5.82
CA GLU A 168 -11.27 8.29 6.65
C GLU A 168 -11.85 9.47 5.85
N GLN A 169 -11.55 9.55 4.56
CA GLN A 169 -12.07 10.61 3.70
C GLN A 169 -13.46 10.26 3.16
N SER A 170 -13.65 9.01 2.74
CA SER A 170 -14.84 8.62 1.94
C SER A 170 -15.42 7.25 2.31
N GLY A 171 -15.15 6.74 3.52
CA GLY A 171 -15.67 5.46 4.01
C GLY A 171 -15.17 4.25 3.21
N ASN A 172 -15.93 3.15 3.26
CA ASN A 172 -15.61 1.92 2.53
C ASN A 172 -15.45 2.14 1.00
N PRO A 173 -16.25 2.99 0.33
CA PRO A 173 -16.00 3.32 -1.07
C PRO A 173 -14.62 3.93 -1.31
N GLY A 174 -14.16 4.81 -0.41
CA GLY A 174 -12.81 5.37 -0.45
C GLY A 174 -11.73 4.31 -0.27
N PHE A 175 -11.90 3.43 0.74
CA PHE A 175 -11.00 2.30 0.98
C PHE A 175 -10.80 1.47 -0.29
N TYR A 176 -11.88 0.91 -0.83
CA TYR A 176 -11.80 -0.03 -1.96
C TYR A 176 -11.34 0.64 -3.26
N LYS A 177 -11.69 1.91 -3.47
CA LYS A 177 -11.20 2.67 -4.63
C LYS A 177 -9.69 2.84 -4.59
N LEU A 178 -9.13 3.25 -3.45
CA LEU A 178 -7.67 3.40 -3.36
C LEU A 178 -6.97 2.04 -3.33
N SER A 179 -7.53 1.03 -2.66
CA SER A 179 -7.01 -0.35 -2.66
C SER A 179 -6.79 -0.88 -4.08
N ARG A 180 -7.78 -0.70 -4.96
CA ARG A 180 -7.66 -1.09 -6.37
C ARG A 180 -6.49 -0.37 -7.06
N ALA A 181 -6.42 0.95 -6.89
CA ALA A 181 -5.36 1.75 -7.48
C ALA A 181 -3.96 1.39 -6.94
N ILE A 182 -3.86 1.06 -5.64
CA ILE A 182 -2.64 0.58 -5.00
C ILE A 182 -2.21 -0.75 -5.62
N PHE A 183 -3.10 -1.75 -5.69
CA PHE A 183 -2.77 -3.03 -6.32
C PHE A 183 -2.35 -2.87 -7.79
N GLU A 184 -3.07 -2.05 -8.56
CA GLU A 184 -2.71 -1.76 -9.96
C GLU A 184 -1.31 -1.14 -10.07
N SER A 185 -0.99 -0.17 -9.22
CA SER A 185 0.28 0.55 -9.19
C SER A 185 1.42 -0.23 -8.52
N SER A 186 1.13 -1.19 -7.65
CA SER A 186 2.13 -1.97 -6.91
C SER A 186 3.08 -2.69 -7.86
N GLN A 187 4.37 -2.60 -7.58
CA GLN A 187 5.38 -3.39 -8.27
C GLN A 187 5.59 -4.75 -7.60
N SER A 188 4.94 -5.02 -6.48
CA SER A 188 5.03 -6.28 -5.72
C SER A 188 6.44 -6.55 -5.17
N ASP A 189 6.52 -7.54 -4.27
CA ASP A 189 7.74 -8.00 -3.62
C ASP A 189 8.46 -6.90 -2.82
N GLY A 190 7.69 -5.97 -2.25
CA GLY A 190 8.18 -4.87 -1.42
C GLY A 190 8.82 -3.73 -2.21
N ARG A 191 8.69 -3.71 -3.54
CA ARG A 191 9.21 -2.67 -4.43
C ARG A 191 8.37 -1.39 -4.41
N GLY A 192 7.16 -1.48 -3.88
CA GLY A 192 6.21 -0.38 -3.72
C GLY A 192 5.61 0.09 -5.03
N LEU A 193 4.89 1.22 -4.94
CA LEU A 193 4.14 1.79 -6.04
C LEU A 193 5.02 2.32 -7.19
N SER A 194 4.63 2.00 -8.43
CA SER A 194 5.17 2.60 -9.65
C SER A 194 4.78 4.06 -9.84
N THR A 195 3.67 4.50 -9.24
CA THR A 195 3.22 5.89 -9.16
C THR A 195 3.35 6.38 -7.71
N PRO A 196 3.95 7.57 -7.46
CA PRO A 196 3.98 8.16 -6.12
C PRO A 196 2.60 8.23 -5.47
N LEU A 197 2.52 7.95 -4.17
CA LEU A 197 1.25 7.80 -3.45
C LEU A 197 0.37 9.06 -3.47
N ASP A 198 0.97 10.23 -3.39
CA ASP A 198 0.27 11.52 -3.48
C ASP A 198 -0.39 11.72 -4.85
N ILE A 199 0.34 11.43 -5.93
CA ILE A 199 -0.19 11.48 -7.30
C ILE A 199 -1.27 10.42 -7.50
N LEU A 200 -1.07 9.20 -6.97
CA LEU A 200 -2.05 8.12 -7.05
C LEU A 200 -3.34 8.49 -6.32
N ALA A 201 -3.24 9.10 -5.13
CA ALA A 201 -4.37 9.58 -4.36
C ALA A 201 -5.15 10.68 -5.10
N GLU A 202 -4.45 11.70 -5.63
CA GLU A 202 -5.08 12.80 -6.37
C GLU A 202 -5.81 12.30 -7.62
N ARG A 203 -5.19 11.41 -8.42
CA ARG A 203 -5.83 10.81 -9.60
C ARG A 203 -7.10 10.02 -9.27
N ASN A 204 -7.19 9.50 -8.06
CA ASN A 204 -8.35 8.77 -7.57
C ASN A 204 -9.33 9.65 -6.78
N GLY A 205 -9.15 10.98 -6.79
CA GLY A 205 -10.07 11.95 -6.23
C GLY A 205 -10.01 12.09 -4.71
N PHE A 206 -8.88 11.73 -4.10
CA PHE A 206 -8.60 11.97 -2.68
C PHE A 206 -7.85 13.27 -2.47
N ASP A 207 -8.00 13.88 -1.29
CA ASP A 207 -7.10 14.94 -0.84
C ASP A 207 -5.75 14.29 -0.51
N ALA A 208 -4.79 14.44 -1.44
CA ALA A 208 -3.46 13.86 -1.32
C ALA A 208 -2.72 14.38 -0.08
N LYS A 209 -2.86 15.67 0.27
CA LYS A 209 -2.18 16.24 1.43
C LYS A 209 -2.70 15.61 2.73
N ARG A 210 -4.03 15.56 2.88
CA ARG A 210 -4.67 14.95 4.05
C ARG A 210 -4.37 13.45 4.14
N LEU A 211 -4.29 12.75 3.00
CA LEU A 211 -3.93 11.34 2.96
C LEU A 211 -2.48 11.12 3.40
N ILE A 212 -1.52 11.87 2.86
CA ILE A 212 -0.10 11.73 3.24
C ILE A 212 0.11 12.10 4.72
N GLU A 213 -0.55 13.14 5.22
CA GLU A 213 -0.51 13.46 6.65
C GLU A 213 -1.05 12.32 7.51
N CYS A 214 -2.17 11.71 7.11
CA CYS A 214 -2.72 10.53 7.77
C CYS A 214 -1.73 9.36 7.84
N VAL A 215 -1.10 9.06 6.71
CA VAL A 215 -0.11 7.99 6.58
C VAL A 215 1.10 8.27 7.46
N ASN A 216 1.65 9.49 7.41
CA ASN A 216 2.83 9.89 8.19
C ASN A 216 2.60 9.86 9.70
N GLN A 217 1.36 10.11 10.14
CA GLN A 217 0.95 10.00 11.54
C GLN A 217 0.60 8.57 11.96
N ALA A 218 0.64 7.61 11.04
CA ALA A 218 0.26 6.22 11.24
C ALA A 218 -1.13 6.06 11.91
N ARG A 219 -2.09 6.96 11.63
CA ARG A 219 -3.37 7.00 12.36
C ARG A 219 -4.11 5.65 12.35
N PRO A 220 -4.13 4.89 11.24
CA PRO A 220 -4.77 3.58 11.20
C PRO A 220 -3.95 2.41 11.80
N ALA A 221 -2.77 2.64 12.37
CA ALA A 221 -1.88 1.56 12.84
C ALA A 221 -2.55 0.60 13.83
N LYS A 222 -3.48 1.09 14.66
CA LYS A 222 -4.22 0.24 15.60
C LYS A 222 -5.13 -0.78 14.89
N LYS A 223 -5.82 -0.38 13.80
CA LYS A 223 -6.70 -1.27 13.02
C LYS A 223 -5.86 -2.33 12.30
N ILE A 224 -4.80 -1.91 11.60
CA ILE A 224 -3.86 -2.83 10.94
C ILE A 224 -3.25 -3.81 11.95
N GLY A 225 -2.86 -3.31 13.12
CA GLY A 225 -2.34 -4.14 14.20
C GLY A 225 -3.34 -5.17 14.74
N ALA A 226 -4.63 -4.84 14.75
CA ALA A 226 -5.69 -5.78 15.14
C ALA A 226 -5.87 -6.88 14.09
N ASP A 227 -5.88 -6.53 12.79
CA ASP A 227 -5.97 -7.50 11.70
C ASP A 227 -4.79 -8.50 11.72
N ILE A 228 -3.56 -8.01 11.95
CA ILE A 228 -2.37 -8.85 12.09
C ILE A 228 -2.52 -9.83 13.28
N LYS A 229 -2.99 -9.34 14.42
CA LYS A 229 -3.19 -10.17 15.62
C LYS A 229 -4.27 -11.23 15.41
N GLU A 230 -5.35 -10.87 14.72
CA GLU A 230 -6.40 -11.81 14.33
C GLU A 230 -5.83 -12.89 13.42
N ALA A 231 -5.09 -12.50 12.38
CA ALA A 231 -4.42 -13.44 11.46
C ALA A 231 -3.50 -14.43 12.20
N GLN A 232 -2.72 -13.94 13.17
CA GLN A 232 -1.86 -14.76 14.02
C GLN A 232 -2.68 -15.74 14.88
N GLY A 233 -3.76 -15.27 15.50
CA GLY A 233 -4.67 -16.11 16.30
C GLY A 233 -5.32 -17.23 15.49
N LEU A 234 -5.50 -17.01 14.17
CA LEU A 234 -6.03 -17.97 13.22
C LEU A 234 -4.95 -18.84 12.55
N ASN A 235 -3.67 -18.69 12.92
CA ASN A 235 -2.54 -19.38 12.30
C ASN A 235 -2.46 -19.16 10.78
N ILE A 236 -2.76 -17.94 10.33
CA ILE A 236 -2.59 -17.53 8.93
C ILE A 236 -1.10 -17.25 8.69
N GLN A 237 -0.51 -17.95 7.72
CA GLN A 237 0.93 -17.91 7.46
C GLN A 237 1.30 -17.33 6.09
N GLN A 238 0.31 -17.05 5.25
CA GLN A 238 0.53 -16.55 3.88
C GLN A 238 -0.63 -15.70 3.39
N THR A 239 -0.34 -14.86 2.39
CA THR A 239 -1.32 -14.03 1.69
C THR A 239 -1.40 -14.42 0.20
N PRO A 240 -2.59 -14.40 -0.43
CA PRO A 240 -3.88 -14.18 0.21
C PRO A 240 -4.26 -15.39 1.09
N THR A 241 -5.03 -15.16 2.14
CA THR A 241 -5.80 -16.20 2.82
C THR A 241 -7.26 -15.79 2.80
N THR A 242 -8.11 -16.71 2.37
CA THR A 242 -9.55 -16.46 2.23
C THR A 242 -10.34 -17.27 3.23
N ILE A 243 -11.22 -16.61 3.98
CA ILE A 243 -12.24 -17.26 4.80
C ILE A 243 -13.60 -16.95 4.17
N VAL A 244 -14.41 -17.98 3.94
CA VAL A 244 -15.82 -17.83 3.58
C VAL A 244 -16.65 -18.10 4.81
N VAL A 245 -17.54 -17.17 5.18
CA VAL A 245 -18.46 -17.27 6.31
C VAL A 245 -19.90 -17.33 5.83
N HIS A 246 -20.71 -18.19 6.46
CA HIS A 246 -22.15 -18.34 6.24
C HIS A 246 -22.84 -18.70 7.56
N GLY A 247 -23.55 -17.75 8.17
CA GLY A 247 -24.12 -17.94 9.51
C GLY A 247 -23.03 -18.20 10.55
N ASP A 248 -23.15 -19.30 11.28
CA ASP A 248 -22.18 -19.78 12.28
C ASP A 248 -21.08 -20.69 11.68
N GLN A 249 -21.10 -20.89 10.36
CA GLN A 249 -20.17 -21.76 9.65
C GLN A 249 -19.13 -20.97 8.88
N SER A 250 -17.93 -21.53 8.81
CA SER A 250 -16.81 -20.94 8.07
C SER A 250 -15.92 -21.98 7.42
N ALA A 251 -15.31 -21.64 6.29
CA ALA A 251 -14.25 -22.42 5.66
C ALA A 251 -13.07 -21.51 5.30
N MET A 252 -11.84 -21.98 5.47
CA MET A 252 -10.62 -21.22 5.21
C MET A 252 -9.75 -21.92 4.16
N VAL A 253 -9.15 -21.13 3.28
CA VAL A 253 -8.09 -21.56 2.36
C VAL A 253 -6.93 -20.57 2.48
N GLN A 254 -5.74 -21.08 2.78
CA GLN A 254 -4.51 -20.29 2.70
C GLN A 254 -3.90 -20.44 1.31
N GLY A 255 -3.56 -19.31 0.69
CA GLY A 255 -3.21 -19.21 -0.72
C GLY A 255 -4.38 -18.77 -1.60
N MET A 256 -4.07 -18.48 -2.88
CA MET A 256 -5.05 -18.03 -3.85
C MET A 256 -6.09 -19.10 -4.16
N VAL A 257 -7.37 -18.74 -4.11
CA VAL A 257 -8.50 -19.60 -4.49
C VAL A 257 -9.23 -18.96 -5.67
N ASN A 258 -9.56 -19.74 -6.69
CA ASN A 258 -10.31 -19.20 -7.84
C ASN A 258 -11.82 -19.18 -7.56
N GLY A 259 -12.58 -18.52 -8.44
CA GLY A 259 -14.04 -18.41 -8.30
C GLY A 259 -14.76 -19.76 -8.17
N THR A 260 -14.31 -20.80 -8.87
CA THR A 260 -14.89 -22.16 -8.74
C THR A 260 -14.67 -22.74 -7.34
N GLY A 261 -13.46 -22.60 -6.79
CA GLY A 261 -13.14 -23.05 -5.43
C GLY A 261 -13.98 -22.32 -4.38
N LEU A 262 -14.19 -21.02 -4.54
CA LEU A 262 -15.05 -20.23 -3.65
C LEU A 262 -16.51 -20.66 -3.73
N MET A 263 -17.05 -20.86 -4.93
CA MET A 263 -18.41 -21.38 -5.10
C MET A 263 -18.57 -22.76 -4.45
N GLN A 264 -17.55 -23.62 -4.53
CA GLN A 264 -17.56 -24.92 -3.86
C GLN A 264 -17.54 -24.78 -2.33
N MET A 265 -16.75 -23.85 -1.78
CA MET A 265 -16.76 -23.54 -0.34
C MET A 265 -18.14 -23.06 0.11
N MET A 266 -18.73 -22.10 -0.61
CA MET A 266 -20.07 -21.57 -0.32
C MET A 266 -21.14 -22.67 -0.38
N ALA A 267 -21.11 -23.52 -1.40
CA ALA A 267 -22.05 -24.64 -1.54
C ALA A 267 -21.93 -25.66 -0.38
N GLN A 268 -20.70 -25.93 0.09
CA GLN A 268 -20.47 -26.82 1.24
C GLN A 268 -21.01 -26.24 2.54
N LEU A 269 -20.86 -24.93 2.75
CA LEU A 269 -21.40 -24.24 3.92
C LEU A 269 -22.93 -24.19 3.87
N ALA A 270 -23.53 -23.84 2.72
CA ALA A 270 -24.98 -23.85 2.56
C ALA A 270 -25.61 -25.26 2.74
N GLY A 271 -24.94 -26.30 2.24
CA GLY A 271 -25.41 -27.69 2.34
C GLY A 271 -25.17 -28.35 3.72
N GLY A 272 -24.40 -27.70 4.61
CA GLY A 272 -24.10 -28.20 5.95
C GLY A 272 -25.25 -28.07 6.96
N GLY A 273 -26.32 -27.34 6.61
CA GLY A 273 -27.43 -27.02 7.49
C GLY A 273 -28.56 -28.06 7.60
N THR A 274 -28.50 -29.21 6.93
CA THR A 274 -29.62 -30.18 6.88
C THR A 274 -29.27 -31.64 7.23
N ALA A 275 -28.18 -31.90 7.96
CA ALA A 275 -27.78 -33.26 8.36
C ALA A 275 -27.99 -33.53 9.86
N GLY A 276 -29.08 -33.02 10.44
CA GLY A 276 -29.30 -33.06 11.89
C GLY A 276 -30.77 -33.04 12.35
N GLN A 277 -31.72 -33.51 11.54
CA GLN A 277 -33.07 -33.85 12.00
C GLN A 277 -33.77 -34.61 10.87
N ASP A 278 -33.79 -35.93 10.99
CA ASP A 278 -34.85 -36.85 10.53
C ASP A 278 -34.25 -38.22 10.13
N ARG A 279 -33.91 -39.00 11.14
CA ARG A 279 -33.83 -40.48 11.06
C ARG A 279 -34.33 -41.05 12.38
N SER A 280 -35.62 -40.84 12.63
CA SER A 280 -36.37 -41.56 13.66
C SER A 280 -37.87 -41.39 13.43
N ASN A 281 -38.42 -42.14 12.48
CA ASN A 281 -39.49 -43.12 12.73
C ASN A 281 -39.79 -43.93 11.46
#